data_AF-A0A2V8QP69-F1
#
_entry.id   AF-A0A2V8QP69-F1
#
_cell.length_a   1.000
_cell.length_b   1.000
_cell.length_c   1.000
_cell.angle_alpha   90.00
_cell.angle_beta   90.00
_cell.angle_gamma   90.00
#
_symmetry.space_group_name_H-M   'P 1'
#
loop_
_entity.id
_entity.type
_entity.pdbx_description
1 polymer ?
#
loop_
_entity_poly.entity_id
_entity_poly.type
_entity_poly.pdbx_seq_one_letter_code
_entity_poly.pdbx_strand_id
1 'polypeptide(L)'
;MYLKLRQAKAYRTAGRDKLKFVGHLGALLLLTTANNIAAAANSWPRVFILNSKTLESTKQRIRNGDPKIAPAFEKLKQDAKKTLTVGPFSVTTKQVTPPSGDKRDYMSQAPYFWPDPTKPNGLPYIR
;
A
#
# COMPACT_ATOMS: atom_id res chain seq x y z
N MET A 1 -28.27 -90.65 -30.82
CA MET A 1 -28.12 -90.08 -29.46
C MET A 1 -27.40 -88.73 -29.59
N TYR A 2 -27.90 -87.69 -30.26
CA TYR A 2 -29.14 -86.93 -30.05
C TYR A 2 -29.44 -86.65 -28.57
N LEU A 3 -28.72 -85.69 -27.98
CA LEU A 3 -29.27 -84.67 -27.08
C LEU A 3 -28.15 -83.70 -26.65
N LYS A 4 -28.38 -82.42 -26.92
CA LYS A 4 -27.65 -81.24 -26.46
C LYS A 4 -26.40 -80.77 -27.24
N LEU A 5 -26.62 -80.55 -28.54
CA LEU A 5 -26.50 -79.18 -29.08
C LEU A 5 -27.38 -78.24 -28.25
N ARG A 6 -26.85 -77.07 -27.87
CA ARG A 6 -27.41 -76.08 -26.92
C ARG A 6 -26.97 -76.34 -25.49
N GLN A 7 -25.75 -75.95 -25.15
CA GLN A 7 -25.50 -74.84 -24.22
C GLN A 7 -24.02 -74.45 -24.34
N ALA A 8 -23.76 -73.14 -24.32
CA ALA A 8 -22.44 -72.54 -24.18
C ALA A 8 -21.49 -72.55 -25.40
N LYS A 9 -22.04 -72.21 -26.57
CA LYS A 9 -21.37 -71.29 -27.54
C LYS A 9 -21.24 -69.86 -26.95
N ALA A 10 -21.01 -69.76 -25.63
CA ALA A 10 -21.20 -68.58 -24.79
C ALA A 10 -20.08 -68.41 -23.72
N TYR A 11 -18.89 -68.95 -23.97
CA TYR A 11 -17.66 -68.60 -23.21
C TYR A 11 -16.51 -68.16 -24.12
N ARG A 12 -16.82 -67.82 -25.36
CA ARG A 12 -15.99 -66.96 -26.21
C ARG A 12 -16.69 -65.60 -26.18
N THR A 13 -15.94 -64.54 -25.84
CA THR A 13 -16.38 -63.14 -25.66
C THR A 13 -17.26 -62.83 -24.43
N ALA A 14 -16.65 -62.78 -23.25
CA ALA A 14 -17.17 -62.01 -22.12
C ALA A 14 -16.01 -61.52 -21.26
N GLY A 15 -15.76 -60.20 -21.24
CA GLY A 15 -14.83 -59.57 -20.30
C GLY A 15 -13.74 -58.69 -20.90
N ARG A 16 -13.71 -58.49 -22.23
CA ARG A 16 -12.93 -57.43 -22.87
C ARG A 16 -13.76 -56.13 -23.06
N ASP A 17 -14.68 -55.89 -22.12
CA ASP A 17 -15.60 -54.74 -22.05
C ASP A 17 -15.65 -54.18 -20.62
N LYS A 18 -14.49 -53.90 -20.03
CA LYS A 18 -14.38 -52.86 -18.99
C LYS A 18 -13.83 -51.59 -19.62
N LEU A 19 -14.54 -51.12 -20.65
CA LEU A 19 -14.46 -49.74 -21.08
C LEU A 19 -15.73 -49.04 -20.57
N LYS A 20 -15.53 -47.81 -20.06
CA LYS A 20 -16.55 -46.81 -19.70
C LYS A 20 -17.21 -47.04 -18.34
N PHE A 21 -16.58 -46.54 -17.27
CA PHE A 21 -17.21 -45.81 -16.15
C PHE A 21 -16.30 -45.74 -14.90
N VAL A 22 -15.08 -45.20 -15.02
CA VAL A 22 -14.36 -44.71 -13.84
C VAL A 22 -13.66 -43.41 -14.20
N GLY A 23 -14.30 -42.30 -13.85
CA GLY A 23 -13.62 -41.06 -13.52
C GLY A 23 -13.29 -40.11 -14.68
N HIS A 24 -14.31 -39.50 -15.29
CA HIS A 24 -14.23 -38.11 -15.77
C HIS A 24 -14.03 -37.09 -14.61
N LEU A 25 -13.27 -37.47 -13.57
CA LEU A 25 -13.02 -36.70 -12.36
C LEU A 25 -11.54 -36.27 -12.23
N GLY A 26 -10.72 -36.56 -13.24
CA GLY A 26 -9.34 -36.05 -13.34
C GLY A 26 -9.18 -34.81 -14.22
N ALA A 27 -10.19 -34.46 -15.00
CA ALA A 27 -10.18 -33.33 -15.94
C ALA A 27 -11.22 -32.25 -15.62
N LEU A 28 -11.70 -32.25 -14.37
CA LEU A 28 -12.52 -31.18 -13.77
C LEU A 28 -11.92 -30.76 -12.42
N LEU A 29 -10.59 -30.65 -12.37
CA LEU A 29 -9.86 -29.96 -11.31
C LEU A 29 -8.95 -28.90 -11.94
N LEU A 30 -9.46 -28.20 -12.95
CA LEU A 30 -8.77 -27.12 -13.66
C LEU A 30 -9.56 -25.79 -13.64
N LEU A 31 -10.63 -25.69 -12.86
CA LEU A 31 -11.30 -24.41 -12.65
C LEU A 31 -11.83 -24.32 -11.22
N THR A 32 -11.52 -23.18 -10.59
CA THR A 32 -12.13 -22.61 -9.39
C THR A 32 -11.84 -23.26 -8.04
N THR A 33 -10.74 -22.86 -7.39
CA THR A 33 -10.80 -22.47 -5.96
C THR A 33 -10.07 -21.15 -5.76
N ALA A 34 -10.86 -20.09 -5.93
CA ALA A 34 -10.77 -18.79 -5.26
C ALA A 34 -9.38 -18.12 -5.21
N ASN A 35 -9.11 -17.28 -6.22
CA ASN A 35 -8.41 -16.01 -6.00
C ASN A 35 -9.19 -15.18 -4.97
N ASN A 36 -9.04 -15.47 -3.69
CA ASN A 36 -9.30 -14.51 -2.63
C ASN A 36 -8.06 -13.61 -2.53
N ILE A 37 -7.82 -12.81 -3.58
CA ILE A 37 -7.24 -11.49 -3.33
C ILE A 37 -8.41 -10.77 -2.66
N ALA A 38 -8.45 -10.84 -1.33
CA ALA A 38 -9.30 -9.95 -0.55
C ALA A 38 -9.15 -8.60 -1.21
N ALA A 39 -10.26 -8.08 -1.75
CA ALA A 39 -10.30 -6.74 -2.28
C ALA A 39 -9.77 -5.87 -1.15
N ALA A 40 -8.51 -5.45 -1.25
CA ALA A 40 -7.99 -4.39 -0.42
C ALA A 40 -9.00 -3.28 -0.65
N ALA A 41 -9.86 -3.05 0.35
CA ALA A 41 -10.91 -2.06 0.22
C ALA A 41 -10.21 -0.83 -0.34
N ASN A 42 -10.62 -0.37 -1.52
CA ASN A 42 -10.09 0.82 -2.18
C ASN A 42 -10.51 2.04 -1.36
N SER A 43 -10.08 2.10 -0.11
CA SER A 43 -10.27 3.22 0.78
C SER A 43 -9.22 4.22 0.38
N TRP A 44 -9.69 5.36 -0.08
CA TRP A 44 -8.82 6.47 -0.40
C TRP A 44 -7.96 6.86 0.80
N PRO A 45 -6.77 7.44 0.57
CA PRO A 45 -5.90 7.84 1.66
C PRO A 45 -6.64 8.81 2.59
N ARG A 46 -6.59 8.54 3.90
CA ARG A 46 -7.05 9.51 4.90
C ARG A 46 -6.10 10.68 4.90
N VAL A 47 -6.62 11.85 4.57
CA VAL A 47 -5.88 13.10 4.40
C VAL A 47 -6.65 14.20 5.12
N PHE A 48 -5.92 15.19 5.65
CA PHE A 48 -6.51 16.32 6.38
C PHE A 48 -6.65 17.57 5.51
N ILE A 49 -5.62 17.87 4.71
CA ILE A 49 -5.56 19.07 3.86
C ILE A 49 -5.73 18.72 2.37
N LEU A 50 -5.23 17.56 1.94
CA LEU A 50 -5.21 17.18 0.53
C LEU A 50 -6.55 16.59 0.07
N ASN A 51 -6.82 16.65 -1.24
CA ASN A 51 -7.93 15.89 -1.83
C ASN A 51 -7.49 14.44 -2.13
N SER A 52 -8.18 13.47 -1.54
CA SER A 52 -7.80 12.06 -1.61
C SER A 52 -8.02 11.41 -2.99
N LYS A 53 -9.05 11.83 -3.75
CA LYS A 53 -9.25 11.38 -5.15
C LYS A 53 -8.12 11.85 -6.04
N THR A 54 -7.77 13.13 -5.91
CA THR A 54 -6.69 13.73 -6.71
C THR A 54 -5.36 13.07 -6.38
N LEU A 55 -5.10 12.76 -5.11
CA LEU A 55 -3.87 12.07 -4.71
C LEU A 55 -3.78 10.66 -5.30
N GLU A 56 -4.86 9.89 -5.23
CA GLU A 56 -4.90 8.53 -5.79
C GLU A 56 -4.76 8.55 -7.32
N SER A 57 -5.53 9.39 -8.02
CA SER A 57 -5.42 9.51 -9.48
C SER A 57 -4.04 9.98 -9.93
N THR A 58 -3.41 10.92 -9.21
CA THR A 58 -2.04 11.38 -9.48
C THR A 58 -1.03 10.25 -9.30
N LYS A 59 -1.17 9.44 -8.25
CA LYS A 59 -0.32 8.27 -8.01
C LYS A 59 -0.44 7.24 -9.14
N GLN A 60 -1.64 6.99 -9.66
CA GLN A 60 -1.84 6.08 -10.80
C GLN A 60 -1.24 6.65 -12.08
N ARG A 61 -1.39 7.94 -12.35
CA ARG A 61 -0.77 8.60 -13.52
C ARG A 61 0.75 8.53 -13.48
N ILE A 62 1.35 8.69 -12.30
CA ILE A 62 2.80 8.50 -12.11
C ILE A 62 3.20 7.05 -12.44
N ARG A 63 2.46 6.05 -11.94
CA ARG A 63 2.73 4.63 -12.24
C ARG A 63 2.62 4.30 -13.72
N ASN A 64 1.68 4.95 -14.41
CA ASN A 64 1.45 4.77 -15.83
C ASN A 64 2.41 5.61 -16.71
N GLY A 65 3.35 6.34 -16.11
CA GLY A 65 4.36 7.10 -16.85
C GLY A 65 3.82 8.33 -17.57
N ASP A 66 2.79 8.99 -17.02
CA ASP A 66 2.23 10.21 -17.63
C ASP A 66 3.31 11.31 -17.78
N PRO A 67 3.68 11.69 -19.01
CA PRO A 67 4.76 12.65 -19.25
C PRO A 67 4.43 14.05 -18.73
N LYS A 68 3.15 14.38 -18.51
CA LYS A 68 2.74 15.68 -17.97
C LYS A 68 3.06 15.83 -16.48
N ILE A 69 3.13 14.72 -15.72
CA ILE A 69 3.43 14.75 -14.28
C ILE A 69 4.89 14.40 -13.99
N ALA A 70 5.55 13.66 -14.89
CA ALA A 70 6.92 13.19 -14.68
C ALA A 70 7.89 14.28 -14.18
N PRO A 71 7.93 15.51 -14.72
CA PRO A 71 8.84 16.55 -14.21
C PRO A 71 8.60 16.93 -12.75
N ALA A 72 7.34 17.05 -12.32
CA ALA A 72 6.98 17.38 -10.95
C ALA A 72 7.32 16.23 -9.99
N PHE A 73 7.13 14.99 -10.42
CA PHE A 73 7.50 13.82 -9.63
C PHE A 73 9.03 13.70 -9.46
N GLU A 74 9.81 13.96 -10.51
CA GLU A 74 11.26 14.00 -10.41
C GLU A 74 11.74 15.09 -9.43
N LYS A 75 11.14 16.29 -9.49
CA LYS A 75 11.45 17.36 -8.54
C LYS A 75 11.16 16.94 -7.10
N LEU A 76 10.01 16.31 -6.85
CA LEU A 76 9.65 15.79 -5.52
C LEU A 76 10.69 14.78 -5.01
N LYS A 77 11.14 13.84 -5.86
CA LYS A 77 12.18 12.87 -5.49
C LYS A 77 13.51 13.54 -5.15
N GLN A 78 13.90 14.57 -5.92
CA GLN A 78 15.13 15.33 -5.65
C GLN A 78 15.06 16.07 -4.31
N ASP A 79 13.92 16.71 -4.01
CA ASP A 79 13.72 17.40 -2.73
C ASP A 79 13.72 16.41 -1.56
N ALA A 80 13.08 15.25 -1.71
CA ALA A 80 13.13 14.18 -0.73
C ALA A 80 14.56 13.72 -0.48
N LYS A 81 15.36 13.50 -1.54
CA LYS A 81 16.78 13.10 -1.42
C LYS A 81 17.62 14.14 -0.69
N LYS A 82 17.44 15.44 -0.98
CA LYS A 82 18.12 16.53 -0.26
C LYS A 82 17.74 16.56 1.22
N THR A 83 16.49 16.24 1.53
CA THR A 83 15.97 16.28 2.90
C THR A 83 16.48 15.11 3.76
N LEU A 84 16.93 14.01 3.16
CA LEU A 84 17.50 12.89 3.93
C LEU A 84 18.76 13.28 4.73
N THR A 85 19.43 14.37 4.39
CA THR A 85 20.70 14.77 5.01
C THR A 85 20.60 15.99 5.93
N VAL A 86 19.42 16.61 6.08
CA VAL A 86 19.30 17.86 6.87
C VAL A 86 19.09 17.65 8.37
N GLY A 87 18.64 16.47 8.80
CA GLY A 87 18.29 16.18 10.20
C GLY A 87 18.81 14.82 10.67
N PRO A 88 18.68 14.48 11.96
CA PRO A 88 17.46 14.70 12.74
C PRO A 88 17.41 16.04 13.48
N PHE A 89 16.23 16.63 13.54
CA PHE A 89 15.94 17.83 14.35
C PHE A 89 15.28 17.43 15.67
N SER A 90 15.62 18.11 16.76
CA SER A 90 15.01 17.91 18.08
C SER A 90 14.77 19.23 18.78
N VAL A 91 13.75 19.28 19.66
CA VAL A 91 13.51 20.41 20.57
C VAL A 91 14.70 20.69 21.50
N THR A 92 15.58 19.71 21.68
CA THR A 92 16.79 19.81 22.52
C THR A 92 17.99 20.42 21.79
N THR A 93 17.96 20.46 20.45
CA THR A 93 19.05 20.99 19.61
C THR A 93 19.18 22.52 19.72
N LYS A 94 18.09 23.22 20.07
CA LYS A 94 18.10 24.68 20.25
C LYS A 94 18.98 25.07 21.45
N GLN A 95 19.65 26.23 21.36
CA GLN A 95 20.60 26.70 22.38
C GLN A 95 19.88 27.09 23.68
N VAL A 96 18.80 27.87 23.58
CA VAL A 96 18.05 28.42 24.72
C VAL A 96 17.21 27.34 25.42
N THR A 97 17.33 27.24 26.74
CA THR A 97 16.49 26.39 27.58
C THR A 97 15.14 27.07 27.83
N PRO A 98 14.00 26.35 27.72
CA PRO A 98 12.69 26.88 28.05
C PRO A 98 12.58 27.41 29.50
N PRO A 99 11.62 28.32 29.79
CA PRO A 99 11.40 28.84 31.14
C PRO A 99 11.10 27.79 32.21
N SER A 100 10.65 26.59 31.82
CA SER A 100 10.45 25.45 32.72
C SER A 100 11.75 24.84 33.25
N GLY A 101 12.89 25.09 32.60
CA GLY A 101 14.18 24.48 32.92
C GLY A 101 14.44 23.11 32.24
N ASP A 102 13.45 22.48 31.60
CA ASP A 102 13.65 21.23 30.84
C ASP A 102 13.80 21.51 29.32
N LYS A 103 14.92 21.08 28.73
CA LYS A 103 15.16 21.18 27.28
C LYS A 103 14.18 20.37 26.42
N ARG A 104 13.50 19.39 27.02
CA ARG A 104 12.49 18.57 26.33
C ARG A 104 11.20 19.34 26.08
N ASP A 105 11.00 20.48 26.73
CA ASP A 105 9.83 21.30 26.49
C ASP A 105 9.96 22.05 25.16
N TYR A 106 8.87 22.03 24.40
CA TYR A 106 8.76 22.84 23.18
C TYR A 106 8.64 24.32 23.56
N MET A 107 9.41 25.16 22.88
CA MET A 107 9.38 26.62 23.04
C MET A 107 9.70 27.25 21.68
N SER A 108 8.97 28.29 21.32
CA SER A 108 9.19 29.11 20.13
C SER A 108 9.09 30.59 20.48
N GLN A 109 9.82 31.43 19.75
CA GLN A 109 9.65 32.88 19.81
C GLN A 109 8.31 33.28 19.18
N ALA A 110 7.58 34.22 19.79
CA ALA A 110 6.34 34.74 19.23
C ALA A 110 6.65 35.53 17.93
N PRO A 111 6.06 35.18 16.77
CA PRO A 111 6.48 35.72 15.46
C PRO A 111 6.26 37.22 15.24
N TYR A 112 5.44 37.88 16.07
CA TYR A 112 5.10 39.30 15.94
C TYR A 112 5.38 40.04 17.24
N PHE A 113 6.50 39.73 17.87
CA PHE A 113 6.95 40.41 19.07
C PHE A 113 8.43 40.75 18.90
N TRP A 114 8.73 42.05 18.97
CA TRP A 114 10.04 42.61 18.72
C TRP A 114 10.52 43.41 19.94
N PRO A 115 11.84 43.58 20.14
CA PRO A 115 12.35 44.44 21.19
C PRO A 115 11.84 45.89 21.08
N ASP A 116 11.46 46.49 22.21
CA ASP A 116 11.04 47.90 22.28
C ASP A 116 12.26 48.84 22.16
N PRO A 117 12.41 49.61 21.07
CA PRO A 117 13.57 50.49 20.89
C PRO A 117 13.63 51.65 21.89
N THR A 118 12.54 51.94 22.60
CA THR A 118 12.48 53.00 23.63
C THR A 118 13.03 52.55 24.98
N LYS A 119 13.35 51.26 25.14
CA LYS A 119 13.81 50.66 26.40
C LYS A 119 15.27 50.23 26.29
N PRO A 120 16.13 50.52 27.28
CA PRO A 120 17.55 50.15 27.22
C PRO A 120 17.83 48.65 27.02
N ASN A 121 16.92 47.79 27.50
CA ASN A 121 17.03 46.34 27.36
C ASN A 121 16.09 45.75 26.30
N GLY A 122 15.36 46.60 25.55
CA GLY A 122 14.41 46.15 24.55
C GLY A 122 13.18 45.41 25.11
N LEU A 123 12.95 45.46 26.43
CA LEU A 123 11.86 44.74 27.10
C LEU A 123 10.85 45.70 27.75
N PRO A 124 9.56 45.32 27.83
CA PRO A 124 8.95 44.11 27.24
C PRO A 124 8.89 44.22 25.70
N TYR A 125 8.79 43.08 25.01
CA TYR A 125 8.61 43.09 23.57
C TYR A 125 7.26 43.72 23.19
N ILE A 126 7.23 44.38 22.03
CA ILE A 126 6.05 45.02 21.43
C ILE A 126 5.63 44.30 20.15
N ARG A 127 4.37 44.45 19.74
CA ARG A 127 3.84 43.88 18.49
C ARG A 127 3.91 44.86 17.34
#